data_AF-A0A6I5N4G3-F1
#
_entry.id   AF-A0A6I5N4G3-F1
#
_cell.length_a   1.000
_cell.length_b   1.000
_cell.length_c   1.000
_cell.angle_alpha   90.00
_cell.angle_beta   90.00
_cell.angle_gamma   90.00
#
_symmetry.space_group_name_H-M   'P 1'
#
loop_
_entity.id
_entity.type
_entity.pdbx_description
1 polymer ?
#
loop_
_entity_poly.entity_id
_entity_poly.type
_entity_poly.pdbx_seq_one_letter_code
_entity_poly.pdbx_strand_id
1 'polypeptide(L)'
;MQDNARQLRHHADKIAHSASSPSRLYRRLEEALHTGTEVWFRMPGTRLVGIPIHLDTDYVEVVDVDISEGFEDDELPEEPYQRTVWLIRLAEISAISYATDRWSKERFERLLDQSNGCERREEASE
;
A
#
# COMPACT_ATOMS: atom_id res chain seq x y z
N MET A 1 46.17 -16.31 -10.59
CA MET A 1 45.41 -15.21 -9.96
C MET A 1 44.61 -14.43 -11.01
N GLN A 2 43.71 -15.08 -11.78
CA GLN A 2 42.92 -14.39 -12.82
C GLN A 2 41.40 -14.60 -12.69
N ASP A 3 40.94 -15.44 -11.74
CA ASP A 3 39.50 -15.77 -11.62
C ASP A 3 38.67 -14.74 -10.86
N ASN A 4 39.29 -13.86 -10.07
CA ASN A 4 38.55 -12.91 -9.22
C ASN A 4 37.91 -11.76 -10.01
N ALA A 5 38.48 -11.37 -11.15
CA ALA A 5 38.00 -10.21 -11.93
C ALA A 5 36.76 -10.52 -12.77
N ARG A 6 36.56 -11.78 -13.20
CA ARG A 6 35.35 -12.20 -13.92
C ARG A 6 34.15 -12.36 -12.98
N GLN A 7 34.38 -12.80 -11.75
CA GLN A 7 33.33 -13.03 -10.76
C GLN A 7 32.71 -11.71 -10.25
N LEU A 8 33.52 -10.66 -10.10
CA LEU A 8 33.05 -9.31 -9.75
C LEU A 8 32.25 -8.64 -10.88
N ARG A 9 32.60 -8.89 -12.15
CA ARG A 9 31.85 -8.35 -13.31
C ARG A 9 30.47 -8.99 -13.47
N HIS A 10 30.35 -10.30 -13.26
CA HIS A 10 29.04 -10.97 -13.26
C HIS A 10 28.13 -10.54 -12.09
N HIS A 11 28.69 -10.06 -10.98
CA HIS A 11 27.91 -9.48 -9.89
C HIS A 11 27.48 -8.04 -10.18
N ALA A 12 28.35 -7.22 -10.80
CA ALA A 12 28.02 -5.86 -11.20
C ALA A 12 26.96 -5.81 -12.31
N ASP A 13 27.04 -6.70 -13.31
CA ASP A 13 26.07 -6.76 -14.41
C ASP A 13 24.71 -7.32 -13.97
N LYS A 14 24.66 -8.17 -12.94
CA LYS A 14 23.40 -8.62 -12.32
C LYS A 14 22.68 -7.53 -11.53
N ILE A 15 23.41 -6.54 -11.01
CA ILE A 15 22.83 -5.38 -10.30
C ILE A 15 22.31 -4.34 -11.31
N ALA A 16 22.92 -4.26 -12.50
CA ALA A 16 22.56 -3.30 -13.54
C ALA A 16 21.39 -3.71 -14.47
N HIS A 17 20.88 -4.95 -14.36
CA HIS A 17 19.88 -5.50 -15.31
C HIS A 17 18.52 -5.89 -14.71
N SER A 18 18.22 -5.57 -13.45
CA SER A 18 16.81 -5.41 -13.10
C SER A 18 16.42 -3.98 -13.43
N ALA A 19 15.90 -3.77 -14.65
CA ALA A 19 14.83 -2.80 -14.81
C ALA A 19 13.70 -3.27 -13.88
N SER A 20 13.82 -2.95 -12.59
CA SER A 20 13.04 -3.58 -11.55
C SER A 20 11.64 -3.03 -11.71
N SER A 21 10.75 -3.88 -12.21
CA SER A 21 9.32 -3.60 -12.15
C SER A 21 9.00 -3.05 -10.76
N PRO A 22 8.30 -1.90 -10.66
CA PRO A 22 8.03 -1.27 -9.38
C PRO A 22 7.42 -2.28 -8.41
N SER A 23 7.78 -2.15 -7.13
CA SER A 23 7.30 -3.07 -6.10
C SER A 23 5.78 -3.12 -6.08
N ARG A 24 5.21 -4.23 -5.60
CA ARG A 24 3.75 -4.34 -5.47
C ARG A 24 3.17 -3.22 -4.59
N LEU A 25 3.90 -2.82 -3.55
CA LEU A 25 3.53 -1.69 -2.71
C LEU A 25 3.50 -0.39 -3.50
N TYR A 26 4.57 -0.09 -4.24
CA TYR A 26 4.66 1.10 -5.09
C TYR A 26 3.46 1.17 -6.05
N ARG A 27 3.19 0.10 -6.80
CA ARG A 27 2.05 0.06 -7.74
C ARG A 27 0.71 0.33 -7.06
N ARG A 28 0.52 -0.18 -5.84
CA ARG A 28 -0.73 0.01 -5.09
C ARG A 28 -0.90 1.44 -4.59
N LEU A 29 0.19 2.08 -4.20
CA LEU A 29 0.19 3.49 -3.83
C LEU A 29 0.06 4.39 -5.06
N GLU A 30 0.64 3.99 -6.18
CA GLU A 30 0.48 4.68 -7.46
C GLU A 30 -0.97 4.64 -7.92
N GLU A 31 -1.62 3.48 -7.87
CA GLU A 31 -3.06 3.35 -8.14
C GLU A 31 -3.88 4.30 -7.24
N ALA A 32 -3.59 4.31 -5.93
CA ALA A 32 -4.29 5.15 -4.95
C ALA A 32 -4.08 6.65 -5.17
N LEU A 33 -2.86 7.06 -5.53
CA LEU A 33 -2.50 8.43 -5.90
C LEU A 33 -3.33 8.90 -7.11
N HIS A 34 -3.42 8.07 -8.15
CA HIS A 34 -4.17 8.41 -9.35
C HIS A 34 -5.69 8.47 -9.10
N THR A 35 -6.22 7.65 -8.21
CA THR A 35 -7.65 7.62 -7.89
C THR A 35 -8.05 8.57 -6.76
N GLY A 36 -7.09 9.22 -6.09
CA GLY A 36 -7.34 10.03 -4.90
C GLY A 36 -7.95 9.23 -3.76
N THR A 37 -7.60 7.94 -3.64
CA THR A 37 -8.19 7.04 -2.64
C THR A 37 -7.44 7.15 -1.32
N GLU A 38 -8.18 7.27 -0.22
CA GLU A 38 -7.63 7.22 1.13
C GLU A 38 -7.00 5.86 1.42
N VAL A 39 -5.81 5.89 2.01
CA VAL A 39 -5.02 4.71 2.36
C VAL A 39 -4.73 4.72 3.86
N TRP A 40 -4.92 3.56 4.47
CA TRP A 40 -4.51 3.28 5.85
C TRP A 40 -3.13 2.64 5.82
N PHE A 41 -2.17 3.28 6.47
CA PHE A 41 -0.78 2.85 6.57
C PHE A 41 -0.51 2.22 7.93
N ARG A 42 0.03 1.01 7.92
CA ARG A 42 0.51 0.34 9.12
C ARG A 42 2.03 0.36 9.12
N MET A 43 2.61 0.92 10.18
CA MET A 43 4.05 0.96 10.43
C MET A 43 4.34 0.35 11.82
N PRO A 44 5.60 0.06 12.15
CA PRO A 44 5.96 -0.38 13.49
C PRO A 44 5.54 0.66 14.53
N GLY A 45 4.66 0.28 15.46
CA GLY A 45 4.24 1.12 16.58
C GLY A 45 3.24 2.24 16.26
N THR A 46 2.86 2.44 15.00
CA THR A 46 1.91 3.51 14.63
C THR A 46 1.05 3.14 13.41
N ARG A 47 -0.04 3.87 13.25
CA ARG A 47 -0.93 3.84 12.08
C ARG A 47 -1.19 5.26 11.62
N LEU A 48 -1.24 5.46 10.31
CA LEU A 48 -1.61 6.74 9.70
C LEU A 48 -2.70 6.48 8.66
N VAL A 49 -3.50 7.51 8.38
CA VAL A 49 -4.48 7.51 7.31
C VAL A 49 -4.28 8.78 6.49
N GLY A 50 -4.61 8.71 5.20
CA GLY A 50 -4.68 9.89 4.36
C GLY A 50 -4.62 9.56 2.88
N ILE A 51 -4.67 10.59 2.05
CA ILE A 51 -4.68 10.48 0.59
C ILE A 51 -3.26 10.71 0.06
N PRO A 52 -2.68 9.78 -0.73
CA PRO A 52 -1.39 10.00 -1.37
C PRO A 52 -1.47 11.22 -2.31
N ILE A 53 -0.48 12.10 -2.24
CA ILE A 53 -0.35 13.29 -3.10
C ILE A 53 0.93 13.31 -3.93
N HIS A 54 1.94 12.53 -3.53
CA HIS A 54 3.16 12.29 -4.30
C HIS A 54 3.70 10.89 -4.01
N LEU A 55 4.38 10.29 -4.98
CA LEU A 55 5.02 8.98 -4.86
C LEU A 55 6.30 8.96 -5.69
N ASP A 56 7.40 8.56 -5.08
CA ASP A 56 8.68 8.33 -5.73
C ASP A 56 9.25 6.95 -5.35
N THR A 57 10.50 6.69 -5.72
CA THR A 57 11.17 5.39 -5.50
C THR A 57 11.29 4.99 -4.04
N ASP A 58 11.31 5.95 -3.13
CA ASP A 58 11.68 5.76 -1.72
C ASP A 58 10.60 6.23 -0.75
N TYR A 59 9.74 7.17 -1.17
CA TYR A 59 8.75 7.84 -0.33
C TYR A 59 7.38 7.95 -0.97
N VAL A 60 6.38 8.06 -0.10
CA VAL A 60 5.05 8.54 -0.42
C VAL A 60 4.75 9.77 0.44
N GLU A 61 4.24 10.84 -0.19
CA GLU A 61 3.66 11.96 0.54
C GLU A 61 2.15 11.75 0.66
N VAL A 62 1.65 11.94 1.87
CA VAL A 62 0.25 11.67 2.22
C VAL A 62 -0.31 12.89 2.91
N VAL A 63 -1.48 13.35 2.46
CA VAL A 63 -2.23 14.41 3.14
C VAL A 63 -3.34 13.80 3.98
N ASP A 64 -3.45 14.28 5.21
CA ASP A 64 -4.56 14.01 6.12
C ASP A 64 -5.22 15.35 6.47
N VAL A 65 -6.55 15.40 6.42
CA VAL A 65 -7.33 16.61 6.69
C VAL A 65 -8.37 16.24 7.73
N ASP A 66 -8.26 16.84 8.90
CA ASP A 66 -9.17 16.61 10.03
C ASP A 66 -9.81 17.92 10.49
N ILE A 67 -10.93 17.82 11.20
CA ILE A 67 -11.55 18.97 11.86
C ILE A 67 -10.88 19.12 13.22
N SER A 68 -10.44 20.34 13.56
CA SER A 68 -9.83 20.61 14.87
C SER A 68 -10.74 20.18 16.01
N GLU A 69 -10.26 19.26 16.85
CA GLU A 69 -11.01 18.75 17.99
C GLU A 69 -11.35 19.87 18.99
N GLY A 70 -12.52 19.77 19.64
CA GLY A 70 -12.89 20.61 20.77
C GLY A 70 -13.89 21.74 20.49
N PHE A 71 -14.45 21.80 19.29
CA PHE A 71 -15.53 22.73 18.93
C PHE A 71 -16.81 21.94 18.63
N GLU A 72 -17.95 22.41 19.15
CA GLU A 72 -19.27 21.94 18.71
C GLU A 72 -19.54 22.46 17.28
N ASP A 73 -20.41 21.80 16.50
CA ASP A 73 -20.68 22.17 15.09
C ASP A 73 -21.05 23.65 14.89
N ASP A 74 -21.66 24.27 15.92
CA ASP A 74 -22.07 25.68 15.92
C ASP A 74 -20.95 26.67 16.36
N GLU A 75 -19.80 26.16 16.83
CA GLU A 75 -18.66 26.94 17.34
C GLU A 75 -17.36 26.73 16.55
N LEU A 76 -17.44 26.11 15.37
CA LEU A 76 -16.27 25.90 14.52
C LEU A 76 -15.57 27.23 14.20
N PRO A 77 -14.23 27.32 14.37
CA PRO A 77 -13.47 28.52 14.04
C PRO A 77 -13.54 28.80 12.53
N GLU A 78 -13.16 30.03 12.11
CA GLU A 78 -13.16 30.43 10.69
C GLU A 78 -12.31 29.50 9.80
N GLU A 79 -11.29 28.86 10.38
CA GLU A 79 -10.44 27.85 9.74
C GLU A 79 -10.48 26.54 10.54
N PRO A 80 -11.55 25.73 10.44
CA PRO A 80 -11.76 24.55 11.29
C PRO A 80 -10.99 23.31 10.84
N TYR A 81 -10.36 23.37 9.67
CA TYR A 81 -9.68 22.23 9.06
C TYR A 81 -8.18 22.29 9.32
N GLN A 82 -7.66 21.25 9.94
CA GLN A 82 -6.24 21.03 10.09
C GLN A 82 -5.74 20.11 8.97
N ARG A 83 -4.73 20.56 8.23
CA ARG A 83 -4.03 19.77 7.23
C ARG A 83 -2.69 19.31 7.76
N THR A 84 -2.47 18.00 7.75
CA THR A 84 -1.16 17.39 8.05
C THR A 84 -0.62 16.72 6.79
N VAL A 85 0.68 16.90 6.52
CA VAL A 85 1.37 16.22 5.42
C VAL A 85 2.44 15.32 6.00
N TRP A 86 2.36 14.03 5.69
CA TRP A 86 3.30 13.01 6.09
C TRP A 86 4.18 12.62 4.92
N LEU A 87 5.50 12.59 5.12
CA LEU A 87 6.44 11.98 4.19
C LEU A 87 6.87 10.62 4.77
N ILE A 88 6.45 9.53 4.13
CA ILE A 88 6.60 8.17 4.66
C ILE A 88 7.56 7.39 3.77
N ARG A 89 8.59 6.77 4.38
CA ARG A 89 9.49 5.85 3.67
C ARG A 89 8.76 4.57 3.31
N LEU A 90 8.83 4.15 2.05
CA LEU A 90 8.21 2.91 1.59
C LEU A 90 8.71 1.67 2.35
N ALA A 91 9.99 1.67 2.76
CA ALA A 91 10.61 0.59 3.51
C ALA A 91 10.07 0.41 4.94
N GLU A 92 9.41 1.41 5.52
CA GLU A 92 8.85 1.36 6.87
C GLU A 92 7.39 0.88 6.90
N ILE A 93 6.75 0.84 5.72
CA ILE A 93 5.35 0.41 5.58
C ILE A 93 5.29 -1.11 5.74
N SER A 94 4.67 -1.55 6.83
CA SER A 94 4.43 -2.96 7.11
C SER A 94 3.23 -3.50 6.32
N ALA A 95 2.19 -2.67 6.14
CA ALA A 95 1.01 -3.01 5.34
C ALA A 95 0.24 -1.74 4.96
N ILE A 96 -0.59 -1.85 3.92
CA ILE A 96 -1.61 -0.85 3.58
C ILE A 96 -2.99 -1.50 3.49
N SER A 97 -4.04 -0.73 3.73
CA SER A 97 -5.42 -1.09 3.39
C SER A 97 -6.18 0.11 2.84
N TYR A 98 -7.20 -0.18 2.05
CA TYR A 98 -8.16 0.81 1.55
C TYR A 98 -9.43 0.78 2.40
N ALA A 99 -10.30 1.76 2.22
CA ALA A 99 -11.60 1.82 2.91
C ALA A 99 -12.31 0.45 2.88
N THR A 100 -12.76 0.02 4.06
CA THR A 100 -13.38 -1.29 4.24
C THR A 100 -14.77 -1.30 3.61
N ASP A 101 -14.92 -1.98 2.48
CA ASP A 101 -16.23 -2.25 1.90
C ASP A 101 -17.07 -3.11 2.85
N ARG A 102 -18.32 -2.71 3.09
CA ARG A 102 -19.29 -3.58 3.78
C ARG A 102 -19.76 -4.66 2.82
N TRP A 103 -19.57 -5.92 3.20
CA TRP A 103 -20.00 -7.05 2.36
C TRP A 103 -21.35 -7.58 2.83
N SER A 104 -22.19 -7.99 1.87
CA SER A 104 -23.37 -8.79 2.19
C SER A 104 -22.95 -10.18 2.63
N LYS A 105 -23.82 -10.86 3.39
CA LYS A 105 -23.60 -12.25 3.81
C LYS A 105 -23.34 -13.16 2.61
N GLU A 106 -24.11 -13.01 1.55
CA GLU A 106 -23.99 -13.83 0.33
C GLU A 106 -22.65 -13.60 -0.38
N ARG A 107 -22.14 -12.36 -0.41
CA ARG A 107 -20.82 -12.05 -0.97
C ARG A 107 -19.70 -12.71 -0.17
N PHE A 108 -19.83 -12.72 1.16
CA PHE A 108 -18.87 -13.38 2.05
C PHE A 108 -18.90 -14.91 1.90
N GLU A 109 -20.07 -15.54 1.93
CA GLU A 109 -20.22 -16.99 1.79
C GLU A 109 -19.67 -17.51 0.45
N ARG A 110 -19.90 -16.80 -0.66
CA ARG A 110 -19.31 -17.13 -1.96
C ARG A 110 -17.79 -17.14 -1.96
N LEU A 111 -17.16 -16.29 -1.15
CA LEU A 111 -15.70 -16.23 -1.04
C LEU A 111 -15.16 -17.47 -0.29
N LEU A 112 -15.87 -17.93 0.73
CA LEU A 112 -15.53 -19.16 1.46
C LEU A 112 -15.69 -20.42 0.59
N ASP A 113 -16.74 -20.47 -0.24
CA ASP A 113 -16.97 -21.59 -1.15
C ASP A 113 -15.87 -21.70 -2.23
N GLN A 114 -15.33 -20.56 -2.68
CA GLN A 114 -14.22 -20.52 -3.62
C GLN A 114 -12.90 -21.00 -3.00
N SER A 115 -12.65 -20.73 -1.72
CA SER A 115 -11.46 -21.27 -1.03
C SER A 115 -11.54 -22.78 -0.81
N ASN A 116 -12.73 -23.35 -0.65
CA ASN A 116 -12.93 -24.80 -0.42
C ASN A 116 -13.08 -25.62 -1.71
N GLY A 117 -13.23 -24.96 -2.87
CA GLY A 117 -13.40 -25.61 -4.17
C GLY A 117 -12.11 -25.99 -4.90
N CYS A 118 -10.94 -25.51 -4.43
CA CYS A 118 -9.65 -25.74 -5.09
C CYS A 118 -9.13 -27.19 -4.93
N GLU A 119 -9.64 -27.96 -3.96
CA GLU A 119 -9.15 -29.31 -3.68
C GLU A 119 -9.90 -30.44 -4.42
N ARG A 120 -10.90 -30.14 -5.25
CA ARG A 120 -11.80 -31.16 -5.83
C ARG A 120 -11.64 -31.45 -7.34
N ARG A 121 -10.56 -31.00 -7.98
CA ARG A 121 -10.39 -31.15 -9.45
C ARG A 121 -9.32 -32.14 -9.94
N GLU A 122 -8.72 -32.96 -9.07
CA GLU A 122 -7.74 -33.97 -9.52
C GLU A 122 -8.24 -35.43 -9.52
N GLU A 123 -9.44 -35.73 -9.04
CA GLU A 123 -9.99 -37.11 -9.05
C GLU A 123 -11.21 -37.25 -9.97
N ALA A 124 -11.02 -37.04 -11.27
CA ALA A 124 -11.98 -37.49 -12.28
C ALA A 124 -11.32 -37.59 -13.65
N SER A 125 -10.33 -38.48 -13.78
CA SER A 125 -9.81 -38.95 -15.06
C SER A 125 -9.23 -40.34 -14.89
N GLU A 126 -10.12 -41.33 -14.75
CA GLU A 126 -9.87 -42.73 -15.12
C GLU A 126 -11.03 -43.23 -15.99
#